data_AF-A0A2B7ZXF3-F1
#
_entry.id   AF-A0A2B7ZXF3-F1
#
_cell.length_a   1.000
_cell.length_b   1.000
_cell.length_c   1.000
_cell.angle_alpha   90.00
_cell.angle_beta   90.00
_cell.angle_gamma   90.00
#
_symmetry.space_group_name_H-M   'P 1'
#
loop_
_entity.id
_entity.type
_entity.pdbx_description
1 polymer ?
#
loop_
_entity_poly.entity_id
_entity_poly.type
_entity_poly.pdbx_seq_one_letter_code
_entity_poly.pdbx_strand_id
1 'polypeptide(L)'
;MKIKMGRVSFKAGATDYDPKTGIAQKSYEVRINLPGHDPLVQTIKYNVVKPKATFSSVASSTLYMECGNIKDVSIQGLTEVSGLSLSCPSDQGKIMKLGTGKFALIPKRPQMDVTITMDGVAIGKEKFFAKPVPEPQAILKANGQPVDKVKGIPLGVTRVTYDLRIPDDTFVAENRQDAGYRVSHMVVFTPSGPKPLNNNVINLSDLGLRAGQTFTISQVTVVRSTYDPAVQDDLPVNCKLGDTYQLATK
;
A
#
# COMPACT_ATOMS: atom_id res chain seq x y z
N MET A 1 24.80 -55.96 14.00
CA MET A 1 23.78 -56.20 12.95
C MET A 1 23.37 -54.85 12.36
N LYS A 2 23.74 -54.52 11.11
CA LYS A 2 23.34 -53.26 10.47
C LYS A 2 21.91 -53.43 9.94
N ILE A 3 20.94 -52.77 10.56
CA ILE A 3 19.56 -52.72 10.04
C ILE A 3 19.59 -51.90 8.76
N LYS A 4 19.27 -52.52 7.62
CA LYS A 4 19.12 -51.80 6.35
C LYS A 4 17.74 -51.13 6.36
N MET A 5 17.71 -49.80 6.41
CA MET A 5 16.48 -49.01 6.38
C MET A 5 16.23 -48.45 4.97
N GLY A 6 15.01 -48.62 4.47
CA GLY A 6 14.52 -47.89 3.30
C GLY A 6 13.86 -46.58 3.73
N ARG A 7 14.20 -45.47 3.07
CA ARG A 7 13.56 -44.17 3.30
C ARG A 7 12.67 -43.83 2.10
N VAL A 8 11.38 -43.61 2.35
CA VAL A 8 10.42 -43.14 1.34
C VAL A 8 10.17 -41.65 1.58
N SER A 9 10.23 -40.85 0.51
CA SER A 9 9.95 -39.41 0.55
C SER A 9 9.11 -39.04 -0.66
N PHE A 10 8.02 -38.32 -0.43
CA PHE A 10 7.12 -37.82 -1.46
C PHE A 10 6.50 -36.49 -1.00
N LYS A 11 6.01 -35.69 -1.96
CA LYS A 11 5.26 -34.47 -1.64
C LYS A 11 3.85 -34.85 -1.21
N ALA A 12 3.46 -34.43 -0.01
CA ALA A 12 2.09 -34.62 0.47
C ALA A 12 1.12 -33.76 -0.35
N GLY A 13 0.00 -34.33 -0.77
CA GLY A 13 -1.04 -33.63 -1.51
C GLY A 13 -2.39 -34.32 -1.37
N ALA A 14 -3.46 -33.52 -1.41
CA ALA A 14 -4.84 -33.99 -1.38
C ALA A 14 -5.77 -32.99 -2.08
N THR A 15 -6.93 -33.46 -2.52
CA THR A 15 -7.97 -32.68 -3.20
C THR A 15 -9.34 -32.80 -2.51
N ASP A 16 -9.46 -33.79 -1.62
CA ASP A 16 -10.63 -34.29 -0.90
C ASP A 16 -10.55 -33.92 0.59
N TYR A 17 -10.35 -32.64 0.87
CA TYR A 17 -10.34 -32.15 2.25
C TYR A 17 -11.74 -32.15 2.84
N ASP A 18 -11.87 -32.64 4.07
CA ASP A 18 -13.11 -32.51 4.83
C ASP A 18 -13.46 -31.00 5.02
N PRO A 19 -14.66 -30.55 4.65
CA PRO A 19 -15.00 -29.12 4.68
C PRO A 19 -15.00 -28.49 6.07
N LYS A 20 -15.16 -29.28 7.14
CA LYS A 20 -15.27 -28.78 8.52
C LYS A 20 -13.91 -28.71 9.20
N THR A 21 -13.07 -29.71 8.97
CA THR A 21 -11.76 -29.86 9.62
C THR A 21 -10.60 -29.39 8.74
N GLY A 22 -10.80 -29.34 7.42
CA GLY A 22 -9.74 -29.02 6.46
C GLY A 22 -8.67 -30.11 6.34
N ILE A 23 -8.96 -31.35 6.79
CA ILE A 23 -8.02 -32.46 6.79
C ILE A 23 -8.44 -33.48 5.72
N ALA A 24 -7.47 -33.97 4.95
CA ALA A 24 -7.65 -35.12 4.07
C ALA A 24 -6.85 -36.30 4.59
N GLN A 25 -7.51 -37.45 4.77
CA GLN A 25 -6.82 -38.69 5.12
C GLN A 25 -6.34 -39.37 3.84
N LYS A 26 -5.05 -39.72 3.81
CA LYS A 26 -4.41 -40.40 2.69
C LYS A 26 -3.70 -41.66 3.15
N SER A 27 -3.45 -42.55 2.22
CA SER A 27 -2.68 -43.75 2.49
C SER A 27 -1.86 -44.16 1.29
N TYR A 28 -0.69 -44.75 1.55
CA TYR A 28 0.09 -45.43 0.53
C TYR A 28 0.43 -46.84 1.01
N GLU A 29 0.53 -47.78 0.07
CA GLU A 29 0.93 -49.15 0.35
C GLU A 29 2.44 -49.28 0.20
N VAL A 30 3.06 -49.93 1.18
CA VAL A 30 4.46 -50.32 1.15
C VAL A 30 4.52 -51.83 1.02
N ARG A 31 5.28 -52.30 0.02
CA ARG A 31 5.58 -53.71 -0.16
C ARG A 31 7.07 -53.95 0.00
N ILE A 32 7.45 -54.78 0.96
CA ILE A 32 8.83 -55.19 1.21
C ILE A 32 8.97 -56.65 0.79
N ASN A 33 9.70 -56.89 -0.29
CA ASN A 33 10.00 -58.24 -0.75
C ASN A 33 11.28 -58.74 -0.07
N LEU A 34 11.18 -59.86 0.66
CA LEU A 34 12.32 -60.52 1.30
C LEU A 34 12.59 -61.85 0.58
N PRO A 35 13.84 -62.16 0.19
CA PRO A 35 14.15 -63.44 -0.46
C PRO A 35 13.72 -64.63 0.40
N GLY A 36 12.95 -65.56 -0.20
CA GLY A 36 12.49 -66.78 0.49
C GLY A 36 11.32 -66.57 1.46
N HIS A 37 10.72 -65.38 1.51
CA HIS A 37 9.58 -65.08 2.36
C HIS A 37 8.46 -64.40 1.57
N ASP A 38 7.23 -64.53 2.07
CA ASP A 38 6.10 -63.78 1.53
C ASP A 38 6.33 -62.26 1.69
N PRO A 39 5.95 -61.46 0.68
CA PRO A 39 6.05 -60.02 0.74
C PRO A 39 5.29 -59.42 1.92
N LEU A 40 5.96 -58.59 2.70
CA LEU A 40 5.32 -57.81 3.76
C LEU A 40 4.63 -56.61 3.11
N VAL A 41 3.30 -56.58 3.19
CA VAL A 41 2.47 -55.48 2.69
C VAL A 41 1.90 -54.71 3.87
N GLN A 42 2.10 -53.40 3.88
CA GLN A 42 1.58 -52.51 4.91
C GLN A 42 1.00 -51.25 4.27
N THR A 43 -0.23 -50.90 4.66
CA THR A 43 -0.83 -49.61 4.32
C THR A 43 -0.49 -48.59 5.40
N ILE A 44 0.23 -47.53 5.03
CA ILE A 44 0.55 -46.43 5.93
C ILE A 44 -0.45 -45.30 5.69
N LYS A 45 -1.13 -44.86 6.74
CA LYS A 45 -2.08 -43.74 6.72
C LYS A 45 -1.39 -42.45 7.17
N TYR A 46 -1.74 -41.32 6.56
CA TYR A 46 -1.25 -40.00 6.91
C TYR A 46 -2.31 -38.93 6.66
N ASN A 47 -2.20 -37.79 7.35
CA ASN A 47 -3.12 -36.67 7.20
C ASN A 47 -2.45 -35.54 6.43
N VAL A 48 -3.22 -34.91 5.53
CA VAL A 48 -2.83 -33.67 4.85
C VAL A 48 -3.75 -32.57 5.32
N VAL A 49 -3.18 -31.53 5.94
CA VAL A 49 -3.94 -30.36 6.42
C VAL A 49 -3.96 -29.32 5.31
N LYS A 50 -5.15 -28.78 5.01
CA LYS A 50 -5.31 -27.67 4.07
C LYS A 50 -4.57 -26.44 4.60
N PRO A 51 -3.57 -25.91 3.87
CA PRO A 51 -2.85 -24.72 4.30
C PRO A 51 -3.82 -23.53 4.37
N LYS A 52 -3.87 -22.86 5.53
CA LYS A 52 -4.64 -21.63 5.70
C LYS A 52 -3.67 -20.47 5.94
N ALA A 53 -3.63 -19.55 4.97
CA ALA A 53 -2.89 -18.32 5.10
C ALA A 53 -3.67 -17.32 5.97
N THR A 54 -2.92 -16.53 6.74
CA THR A 54 -3.44 -15.45 7.59
C THR A 54 -2.60 -14.21 7.35
N PHE A 55 -3.26 -13.07 7.20
CA PHE A 55 -2.61 -11.77 7.07
C PHE A 55 -2.49 -11.12 8.45
N SER A 56 -1.34 -10.51 8.75
CA SER A 56 -1.14 -9.76 10.00
C SER A 56 -2.05 -8.52 10.04
N SER A 57 -2.66 -8.27 11.20
CA SER A 57 -3.71 -7.26 11.41
C SER A 57 -3.18 -5.91 11.90
N VAL A 58 -1.88 -5.62 11.81
CA VAL A 58 -1.27 -4.62 12.69
C VAL A 58 -1.81 -3.20 12.46
N ALA A 59 -2.34 -2.88 11.29
CA ALA A 59 -3.32 -1.80 11.16
C ALA A 59 -4.11 -1.89 9.85
N SER A 60 -5.40 -1.57 9.95
CA SER A 60 -6.40 -1.46 8.87
C SER A 60 -6.49 -2.67 7.89
N SER A 61 -7.63 -3.38 7.92
CA SER A 61 -8.04 -4.26 6.81
C SER A 61 -8.21 -3.50 5.49
N THR A 62 -8.36 -2.18 5.56
CA THR A 62 -8.57 -1.31 4.41
C THR A 62 -7.24 -0.81 3.89
N LEU A 63 -6.95 -1.14 2.63
CA LEU A 63 -5.78 -0.68 1.89
C LEU A 63 -5.98 0.78 1.43
N TYR A 64 -4.89 1.46 1.07
CA TYR A 64 -4.93 2.71 0.33
C TYR A 64 -4.62 2.46 -1.15
N MET A 65 -5.46 3.03 -2.02
CA MET A 65 -5.28 2.96 -3.48
C MET A 65 -3.94 3.55 -3.90
N GLU A 66 -3.26 2.86 -4.81
CA GLU A 66 -1.97 3.25 -5.40
C GLU A 66 -0.84 3.44 -4.36
N CYS A 67 -0.98 2.84 -3.17
CA CYS A 67 0.03 2.88 -2.11
C CYS A 67 0.60 1.50 -1.83
N GLY A 68 1.82 1.45 -1.29
CA GLY A 68 2.45 0.21 -0.81
C GLY A 68 1.85 -0.22 0.52
N ASN A 69 0.81 -1.04 0.48
CA ASN A 69 0.19 -1.59 1.69
C ASN A 69 0.94 -2.84 2.13
N ILE A 70 1.82 -2.68 3.12
CA ILE A 70 2.66 -3.78 3.60
C ILE A 70 1.81 -4.75 4.43
N LYS A 71 1.85 -6.03 4.08
CA LYS A 71 1.20 -7.12 4.83
C LYS A 71 2.19 -8.26 5.06
N ASP A 72 2.18 -8.77 6.29
CA ASP A 72 2.83 -10.05 6.59
C ASP A 72 1.81 -11.17 6.43
N VAL A 73 2.26 -12.29 5.90
CA VAL A 73 1.45 -13.48 5.63
C VAL A 73 2.13 -14.67 6.28
N SER A 74 1.37 -15.37 7.11
CA SER A 74 1.80 -16.61 7.74
C SER A 74 0.82 -17.74 7.41
N ILE A 75 1.30 -18.98 7.44
CA ILE A 75 0.45 -20.15 7.24
C ILE A 75 0.42 -20.93 8.54
N GLN A 76 -0.79 -21.25 8.99
CA GLN A 76 -0.98 -22.00 10.22
C GLN A 76 -0.24 -23.35 10.15
N GLY A 77 0.62 -23.60 11.15
CA GLY A 77 1.39 -24.84 11.27
C GLY A 77 2.67 -24.91 10.44
N LEU A 78 3.05 -23.83 9.72
CA LEU A 78 4.32 -23.75 9.00
C LEU A 78 5.18 -22.60 9.54
N THR A 79 6.38 -22.93 10.01
CA THR A 79 7.39 -21.94 10.44
C THR A 79 8.11 -21.30 9.26
N GLU A 80 8.27 -22.05 8.15
CA GLU A 80 8.88 -21.56 6.92
C GLU A 80 7.84 -21.43 5.81
N VAL A 81 7.83 -20.27 5.15
CA VAL A 81 6.91 -19.95 4.04
C VAL A 81 7.69 -19.52 2.78
N SER A 82 8.85 -20.14 2.53
CA SER A 82 9.74 -19.79 1.42
C SER A 82 9.06 -19.94 0.05
N GLY A 83 8.23 -20.97 -0.12
CA GLY A 83 7.40 -21.22 -1.31
C GLY A 83 6.18 -20.32 -1.46
N LEU A 84 5.92 -19.40 -0.53
CA LEU A 84 4.78 -18.51 -0.57
C LEU A 84 4.94 -17.43 -1.64
N SER A 85 3.90 -17.30 -2.46
CA SER A 85 3.73 -16.24 -3.43
C SER A 85 2.29 -15.73 -3.42
N LEU A 86 2.14 -14.45 -3.77
CA LEU A 86 0.86 -13.79 -3.92
C LEU A 86 0.73 -13.27 -5.35
N SER A 87 -0.47 -13.33 -5.90
CA SER A 87 -0.79 -12.72 -7.19
C SER A 87 -2.17 -12.07 -7.16
N CYS A 88 -2.38 -11.10 -8.05
CA CYS A 88 -3.69 -10.49 -8.28
C CYS A 88 -3.88 -10.29 -9.79
N PRO A 89 -5.13 -10.09 -10.25
CA PRO A 89 -5.39 -9.60 -11.60
C PRO A 89 -4.66 -8.27 -11.84
N SER A 90 -4.03 -8.12 -13.00
CA SER A 90 -3.18 -6.95 -13.33
C SER A 90 -3.97 -5.64 -13.43
N ASP A 91 -5.27 -5.73 -13.70
CA ASP A 91 -6.21 -4.61 -13.74
C ASP A 91 -6.65 -4.17 -12.33
N GLN A 92 -6.43 -4.99 -11.31
CA GLN A 92 -6.77 -4.69 -9.92
C GLN A 92 -5.59 -4.15 -9.11
N GLY A 93 -4.35 -4.41 -9.53
CA GLY A 93 -3.17 -3.91 -8.82
C GLY A 93 -1.87 -4.61 -9.16
N LYS A 94 -0.89 -4.41 -8.29
CA LYS A 94 0.43 -5.03 -8.31
C LYS A 94 0.75 -5.56 -6.92
N ILE A 95 1.49 -6.67 -6.86
CA ILE A 95 2.03 -7.20 -5.60
C ILE A 95 3.55 -7.30 -5.73
N MET A 96 4.26 -6.81 -4.72
CA MET A 96 5.72 -6.89 -4.65
C MET A 96 6.13 -7.71 -3.44
N LYS A 97 7.02 -8.69 -3.66
CA LYS A 97 7.61 -9.47 -2.56
C LYS A 97 8.74 -8.65 -1.93
N LEU A 98 8.62 -8.37 -0.64
CA LEU A 98 9.62 -7.63 0.14
C LEU A 98 10.55 -8.58 0.90
N GLY A 99 10.07 -9.79 1.20
CA GLY A 99 10.82 -10.83 1.90
C GLY A 99 9.96 -12.08 2.09
N THR A 100 10.48 -13.05 2.84
CA THR A 100 9.71 -14.25 3.19
C THR A 100 8.49 -13.87 4.00
N GLY A 101 7.29 -14.18 3.48
CA GLY A 101 6.04 -13.82 4.13
C GLY A 101 5.71 -12.32 4.14
N LYS A 102 6.50 -11.44 3.50
CA LYS A 102 6.25 -9.98 3.50
C LYS A 102 5.99 -9.48 2.09
N PHE A 103 4.87 -8.78 1.91
CA PHE A 103 4.43 -8.29 0.60
C PHE A 103 3.91 -6.87 0.68
N ALA A 104 4.17 -6.07 -0.36
CA ALA A 104 3.47 -4.80 -0.59
C ALA A 104 2.34 -5.03 -1.60
N LEU A 105 1.11 -4.72 -1.20
CA LEU A 105 -0.07 -4.76 -2.05
C LEU A 105 -0.34 -3.33 -2.54
N ILE A 106 -0.31 -3.13 -3.85
CA ILE A 106 -0.55 -1.83 -4.51
C ILE A 106 -1.84 -1.93 -5.34
N PRO A 107 -3.00 -1.62 -4.74
CA PRO A 107 -4.29 -1.72 -5.43
C PRO A 107 -4.50 -0.55 -6.40
N LYS A 108 -4.95 -0.84 -7.63
CA LYS A 108 -5.40 0.16 -8.62
C LYS A 108 -6.91 0.39 -8.60
N ARG A 109 -7.64 -0.47 -7.90
CA ARG A 109 -9.10 -0.43 -7.78
C ARG A 109 -9.54 -0.51 -6.32
N PRO A 110 -10.79 -0.11 -6.01
CA PRO A 110 -11.36 -0.24 -4.66
C PRO A 110 -11.44 -1.68 -4.14
N GLN A 111 -11.32 -2.68 -5.01
CA GLN A 111 -11.22 -4.08 -4.63
C GLN A 111 -10.01 -4.72 -5.30
N MET A 112 -9.27 -5.51 -4.51
CA MET A 112 -8.13 -6.30 -4.95
C MET A 112 -8.28 -7.74 -4.45
N ASP A 113 -8.45 -8.64 -5.40
CA ASP A 113 -8.51 -10.07 -5.19
C ASP A 113 -7.09 -10.65 -5.20
N VAL A 114 -6.63 -11.17 -4.06
CA VAL A 114 -5.29 -11.73 -3.89
C VAL A 114 -5.37 -13.25 -3.84
N THR A 115 -4.80 -13.90 -4.84
CA THR A 115 -4.58 -15.35 -4.85
C THR A 115 -3.30 -15.68 -4.09
N ILE A 116 -3.39 -16.64 -3.19
CA ILE A 116 -2.31 -17.07 -2.32
C ILE A 116 -1.87 -18.45 -2.79
N THR A 117 -0.60 -18.57 -3.13
CA THR A 117 -0.02 -19.78 -3.70
C THR A 117 1.16 -20.23 -2.83
N MET A 118 1.25 -21.54 -2.61
CA MET A 118 2.39 -22.19 -1.96
C MET A 118 2.96 -23.23 -2.91
N ASP A 119 4.25 -23.11 -3.24
CA ASP A 119 4.97 -24.04 -4.13
C ASP A 119 4.25 -24.32 -5.46
N GLY A 120 3.62 -23.28 -6.03
CA GLY A 120 2.87 -23.35 -7.29
C GLY A 120 1.41 -23.80 -7.15
N VAL A 121 0.94 -24.17 -5.95
CA VAL A 121 -0.44 -24.59 -5.70
C VAL A 121 -1.23 -23.47 -5.01
N ALA A 122 -2.37 -23.08 -5.57
CA ALA A 122 -3.27 -22.11 -4.94
C ALA A 122 -3.89 -22.70 -3.66
N ILE A 123 -3.65 -22.04 -2.52
CA ILE A 123 -4.14 -22.46 -1.20
C ILE A 123 -5.33 -21.63 -0.73
N GLY A 124 -5.51 -20.43 -1.28
CA GLY A 124 -6.60 -19.54 -0.92
C GLY A 124 -6.69 -18.31 -1.81
N LYS A 125 -7.79 -17.57 -1.62
CA LYS A 125 -8.02 -16.27 -2.24
C LYS A 125 -8.63 -15.35 -1.20
N GLU A 126 -8.03 -14.19 -1.01
CA GLU A 126 -8.48 -13.17 -0.06
C GLU A 126 -8.93 -11.93 -0.84
N LYS A 127 -9.97 -11.25 -0.34
CA LYS A 127 -10.46 -10.01 -0.94
C LYS A 127 -10.10 -8.85 -0.04
N PHE A 128 -9.41 -7.87 -0.60
CA PHE A 128 -9.10 -6.62 0.08
C PHE A 128 -9.89 -5.48 -0.53
N PHE A 129 -10.27 -4.54 0.33
CA PHE A 129 -10.89 -3.29 -0.08
C PHE A 129 -9.91 -2.15 0.11
N ALA A 130 -9.84 -1.26 -0.86
CA ALA A 130 -8.98 -0.10 -0.86
C ALA A 130 -9.81 1.18 -0.88
N LYS A 131 -9.42 2.15 -0.06
CA LYS A 131 -9.98 3.51 -0.10
C LYS A 131 -9.02 4.46 -0.82
N PRO A 132 -9.51 5.57 -1.39
CA PRO A 132 -8.65 6.62 -1.91
C PRO A 132 -7.69 7.15 -0.84
N VAL A 133 -6.57 7.72 -1.29
CA VAL A 133 -5.66 8.43 -0.40
C VAL A 133 -6.33 9.66 0.21
N PRO A 134 -5.98 10.07 1.43
CA PRO A 134 -6.58 11.24 2.06
C PRO A 134 -6.36 12.50 1.23
N GLU A 135 -7.40 13.32 1.13
CA GLU A 135 -7.28 14.65 0.54
C GLU A 135 -6.42 15.53 1.46
N PRO A 136 -5.42 16.24 0.91
CA PRO A 136 -4.63 17.17 1.69
C PRO A 136 -5.45 18.43 2.00
N GLN A 137 -5.05 19.11 3.06
CA GLN A 137 -5.44 20.48 3.36
C GLN A 137 -4.26 21.40 3.05
N ALA A 138 -4.53 22.68 2.81
CA ALA A 138 -3.47 23.66 2.56
C ALA A 138 -3.62 24.87 3.48
N ILE A 139 -2.48 25.40 3.92
CA ILE A 139 -2.39 26.65 4.68
C ILE A 139 -1.33 27.54 4.05
N LEU A 140 -1.65 28.83 3.88
CA LEU A 140 -0.64 29.81 3.52
C LEU A 140 0.15 30.19 4.77
N LYS A 141 1.48 30.17 4.68
CA LYS A 141 2.38 30.59 5.73
C LYS A 141 3.21 31.79 5.33
N ALA A 142 3.35 32.74 6.25
CA ALA A 142 4.30 33.85 6.17
C ALA A 142 5.31 33.69 7.31
N ASN A 143 6.60 33.73 7.01
CA ASN A 143 7.68 33.52 7.99
C ASN A 143 7.49 32.24 8.84
N GLY A 144 7.00 31.16 8.22
CA GLY A 144 6.77 29.86 8.87
C GLY A 144 5.50 29.77 9.73
N GLN A 145 4.74 30.86 9.88
CA GLN A 145 3.48 30.88 10.64
C GLN A 145 2.26 30.94 9.72
N PRO A 146 1.14 30.27 10.07
CA PRO A 146 -0.10 30.39 9.30
C PRO A 146 -0.54 31.85 9.19
N VAL A 147 -0.94 32.27 7.99
CA VAL A 147 -1.47 33.61 7.74
C VAL A 147 -2.86 33.72 8.35
N ASP A 148 -3.04 34.72 9.21
CA ASP A 148 -4.35 35.13 9.70
C ASP A 148 -5.09 35.86 8.56
N LYS A 149 -6.20 35.30 8.11
CA LYS A 149 -6.98 35.87 6.99
C LYS A 149 -7.58 37.23 7.31
N VAL A 150 -7.86 37.52 8.58
CA VAL A 150 -8.43 38.81 9.02
C VAL A 150 -7.34 39.88 9.00
N LYS A 151 -6.17 39.58 9.56
CA LYS A 151 -5.04 40.53 9.59
C LYS A 151 -4.34 40.68 8.24
N GLY A 152 -4.43 39.65 7.39
CA GLY A 152 -3.72 39.59 6.13
C GLY A 152 -2.23 39.28 6.30
N ILE A 153 -1.52 39.26 5.19
CA ILE A 153 -0.09 39.02 5.14
C ILE A 153 0.65 40.30 5.60
N PRO A 154 1.49 40.24 6.64
CA PRO A 154 2.20 41.42 7.15
C PRO A 154 3.00 42.15 6.07
N LEU A 155 3.01 43.48 6.13
CA LEU A 155 3.84 44.30 5.25
C LEU A 155 5.32 44.01 5.50
N GLY A 156 6.11 43.92 4.42
CA GLY A 156 7.54 43.58 4.47
C GLY A 156 7.85 42.09 4.32
N VAL A 157 6.84 41.21 4.39
CA VAL A 157 6.99 39.82 3.95
C VAL A 157 7.21 39.80 2.44
N THR A 158 8.25 39.11 1.98
CA THR A 158 8.57 39.01 0.55
C THR A 158 8.10 37.70 -0.07
N ARG A 159 7.97 36.64 0.74
CA ARG A 159 7.62 35.29 0.31
C ARG A 159 6.64 34.64 1.27
N VAL A 160 5.70 33.90 0.71
CA VAL A 160 4.79 33.03 1.44
C VAL A 160 4.83 31.63 0.85
N THR A 161 4.49 30.63 1.66
CA THR A 161 4.52 29.22 1.26
C THR A 161 3.14 28.62 1.44
N TYR A 162 2.65 27.92 0.42
CA TYR A 162 1.38 27.20 0.43
C TYR A 162 1.64 25.76 0.88
N ASP A 163 1.59 25.54 2.19
CA ASP A 163 1.98 24.27 2.81
C ASP A 163 0.82 23.28 2.81
N LEU A 164 1.10 22.06 2.38
CA LEU A 164 0.16 20.95 2.45
C LEU A 164 0.24 20.25 3.81
N ARG A 165 -0.91 19.84 4.33
CA ARG A 165 -1.04 18.99 5.51
C ARG A 165 -1.96 17.82 5.18
N ILE A 166 -1.53 16.61 5.51
CA ILE A 166 -2.38 15.42 5.40
C ILE A 166 -3.09 15.24 6.75
N PRO A 167 -4.43 15.22 6.80
CA PRO A 167 -5.17 15.16 8.06
C PRO A 167 -5.18 13.77 8.72
N ASP A 168 -4.89 12.70 7.96
CA ASP A 168 -4.89 11.31 8.43
C ASP A 168 -3.48 10.89 8.86
N ASP A 169 -3.18 11.01 10.16
CA ASP A 169 -1.88 10.65 10.73
C ASP A 169 -1.59 9.14 10.61
N THR A 170 -2.63 8.30 10.59
CA THR A 170 -2.52 6.84 10.43
C THR A 170 -1.98 6.51 9.03
N PHE A 171 -2.53 7.14 7.99
CA PHE A 171 -2.01 7.02 6.63
C PHE A 171 -0.53 7.44 6.54
N VAL A 172 -0.16 8.56 7.16
CA VAL A 172 1.24 9.04 7.14
C VAL A 172 2.18 8.06 7.85
N ALA A 173 1.73 7.44 8.94
CA ALA A 173 2.51 6.46 9.69
C ALA A 173 2.68 5.13 8.94
N GLU A 174 1.61 4.60 8.34
CA GLU A 174 1.59 3.28 7.69
C GLU A 174 2.12 3.30 6.26
N ASN A 175 1.93 4.42 5.55
CA ASN A 175 2.27 4.59 4.13
C ASN A 175 3.26 5.75 3.93
N ARG A 176 4.28 5.84 4.80
CA ARG A 176 5.22 6.97 4.83
C ARG A 176 5.87 7.30 3.48
N GLN A 177 6.20 6.29 2.68
CA GLN A 177 6.79 6.48 1.35
C GLN A 177 5.79 7.05 0.33
N ASP A 178 4.49 6.82 0.51
CA ASP A 178 3.43 7.35 -0.36
C ASP A 178 2.87 8.70 0.13
N ALA A 179 3.23 9.12 1.35
CA ALA A 179 2.70 10.32 2.00
C ALA A 179 3.46 11.62 1.67
N GLY A 180 4.38 11.61 0.70
CA GLY A 180 5.16 12.78 0.28
C GLY A 180 4.40 13.70 -0.67
N TYR A 181 3.39 14.42 -0.17
CA TYR A 181 2.55 15.31 -0.98
C TYR A 181 3.23 16.65 -1.24
N ARG A 182 3.10 17.19 -2.46
CA ARG A 182 3.58 18.53 -2.82
C ARG A 182 2.74 19.17 -3.91
N VAL A 183 2.74 20.49 -3.94
CA VAL A 183 2.13 21.27 -5.03
C VAL A 183 3.05 21.21 -6.24
N SER A 184 2.58 20.66 -7.35
CA SER A 184 3.30 20.67 -8.64
C SER A 184 2.93 21.89 -9.49
N HIS A 185 1.71 22.41 -9.33
CA HIS A 185 1.23 23.58 -10.05
C HIS A 185 0.18 24.33 -9.24
N MET A 186 0.13 25.65 -9.36
CA MET A 186 -0.99 26.48 -8.93
C MET A 186 -1.07 27.75 -9.76
N VAL A 187 -2.23 28.40 -9.77
CA VAL A 187 -2.41 29.72 -10.39
C VAL A 187 -2.82 30.73 -9.33
N VAL A 188 -2.07 31.83 -9.26
CA VAL A 188 -2.36 32.98 -8.40
C VAL A 188 -3.06 34.05 -9.22
N PHE A 189 -4.33 34.30 -8.93
CA PHE A 189 -5.12 35.34 -9.57
C PHE A 189 -4.95 36.65 -8.80
N THR A 190 -4.47 37.67 -9.51
CA THR A 190 -4.30 39.04 -9.00
C THR A 190 -5.12 40.01 -9.84
N PRO A 191 -5.34 41.27 -9.40
CA PRO A 191 -5.95 42.30 -10.23
C PRO A 191 -5.21 42.54 -11.57
N SER A 192 -3.91 42.25 -11.62
CA SER A 192 -3.09 42.37 -12.83
C SER A 192 -3.15 41.15 -13.76
N GLY A 193 -3.89 40.10 -13.38
CA GLY A 193 -4.03 38.86 -14.14
C GLY A 193 -3.53 37.61 -13.40
N PRO A 194 -3.73 36.42 -14.01
CA PRO A 194 -3.29 35.15 -13.46
C PRO A 194 -1.77 34.96 -13.57
N LYS A 195 -1.17 34.38 -12.54
CA LYS A 195 0.26 34.06 -12.47
C LYS A 195 0.43 32.57 -12.17
N PRO A 196 0.79 31.73 -13.15
CA PRO A 196 1.02 30.31 -12.92
C PRO A 196 2.36 30.10 -12.19
N LEU A 197 2.37 29.16 -11.25
CA LEU A 197 3.53 28.75 -10.46
C LEU A 197 3.66 27.23 -10.49
N ASN A 198 4.89 26.72 -10.57
CA ASN A 198 5.18 25.29 -10.61
C ASN A 198 5.81 24.78 -9.29
N ASN A 199 5.51 25.46 -8.18
CA ASN A 199 5.96 25.10 -6.84
C ASN A 199 4.97 25.67 -5.81
N ASN A 200 5.26 25.47 -4.52
CA ASN A 200 4.44 25.95 -3.42
C ASN A 200 4.83 27.34 -2.87
N VAL A 201 5.76 28.05 -3.51
CA VAL A 201 6.30 29.32 -3.01
C VAL A 201 5.81 30.48 -3.86
N ILE A 202 5.25 31.49 -3.21
CA ILE A 202 4.75 32.70 -3.87
C ILE A 202 5.63 33.87 -3.43
N ASN A 203 6.33 34.47 -4.39
CA ASN A 203 6.99 35.75 -4.19
C ASN A 203 5.95 36.87 -4.30
N LEU A 204 5.76 37.64 -3.23
CA LEU A 204 4.74 38.68 -3.19
C LEU A 204 5.10 39.89 -4.06
N SER A 205 6.40 40.16 -4.25
CA SER A 205 6.90 41.16 -5.20
C SER A 205 6.39 40.91 -6.61
N ASP A 206 6.31 39.63 -6.98
CA ASP A 206 5.96 39.21 -8.32
C ASP A 206 4.46 39.36 -8.55
N LEU A 207 3.64 39.54 -7.51
CA LEU A 207 2.19 39.71 -7.62
C LEU A 207 1.76 41.14 -7.97
N GLY A 208 2.62 42.15 -7.72
CA GLY A 208 2.31 43.56 -8.02
C GLY A 208 1.17 44.14 -7.16
N LEU A 209 0.92 43.55 -6.00
CA LEU A 209 -0.18 43.94 -5.12
C LEU A 209 0.19 45.14 -4.23
N ARG A 210 -0.81 45.96 -3.90
CA ARG A 210 -0.73 47.05 -2.91
C ARG A 210 -1.32 46.60 -1.57
N ALA A 211 -0.98 47.32 -0.50
CA ALA A 211 -1.57 47.10 0.83
C ALA A 211 -3.11 47.08 0.75
N GLY A 212 -3.75 46.11 1.40
CA GLY A 212 -5.20 45.88 1.35
C GLY A 212 -5.72 45.17 0.09
N GLN A 213 -4.90 44.93 -0.94
CA GLN A 213 -5.33 44.15 -2.11
C GLN A 213 -5.31 42.65 -1.83
N THR A 214 -6.20 41.94 -2.52
CA THR A 214 -6.35 40.50 -2.43
C THR A 214 -5.75 39.77 -3.62
N PHE A 215 -5.46 38.49 -3.41
CA PHE A 215 -5.19 37.52 -4.47
C PHE A 215 -5.84 36.19 -4.13
N THR A 216 -6.15 35.41 -5.15
CA THR A 216 -6.76 34.08 -4.99
C THR A 216 -5.81 33.03 -5.51
N ILE A 217 -5.56 32.00 -4.72
CA ILE A 217 -4.88 30.78 -5.15
C ILE A 217 -5.96 29.82 -5.66
N SER A 218 -5.80 29.30 -6.88
CA SER A 218 -6.71 28.32 -7.47
C SER A 218 -5.95 27.42 -8.45
N GLN A 219 -6.65 26.47 -9.07
CA GLN A 219 -6.09 25.51 -10.03
C GLN A 219 -4.84 24.79 -9.47
N VAL A 220 -4.92 24.41 -8.18
CA VAL A 220 -3.84 23.75 -7.48
C VAL A 220 -3.80 22.28 -7.89
N THR A 221 -2.68 21.87 -8.47
CA THR A 221 -2.37 20.47 -8.75
C THR A 221 -1.43 19.96 -7.66
N VAL A 222 -1.83 18.86 -7.00
CA VAL A 222 -1.03 18.16 -6.01
C VAL A 222 -0.59 16.83 -6.58
N VAL A 223 0.68 16.51 -6.35
CA VAL A 223 1.25 15.19 -6.63
C VAL A 223 1.84 14.62 -5.34
N ARG A 224 2.01 13.30 -5.31
CA ARG A 224 2.64 12.59 -4.19
C ARG A 224 3.70 11.61 -4.67
N SER A 225 4.58 11.25 -3.76
CA SER A 225 5.51 10.13 -3.92
C SER A 225 4.78 8.79 -4.02
N THR A 226 5.48 7.78 -4.54
CA THR A 226 4.95 6.44 -4.79
C THR A 226 5.83 5.36 -4.15
N TYR A 227 5.20 4.32 -3.64
CA TYR A 227 5.91 3.11 -3.22
C TYR A 227 6.45 2.30 -4.40
N ASP A 228 5.83 2.40 -5.58
CA ASP A 228 6.26 1.64 -6.75
C ASP A 228 7.52 2.26 -7.38
N PRO A 229 8.70 1.61 -7.33
CA PRO A 229 9.93 2.16 -7.89
C PRO A 229 9.91 2.26 -9.41
N ALA A 230 8.95 1.63 -10.09
CA ALA A 230 8.78 1.74 -11.53
C ALA A 230 7.98 2.98 -11.96
N VAL A 231 7.43 3.73 -11.01
CA VAL A 231 6.61 4.92 -11.25
C VAL A 231 7.35 6.15 -10.73
N GLN A 232 7.28 7.26 -11.47
CA GLN A 232 7.86 8.52 -11.02
C GLN A 232 7.08 9.05 -9.81
N ASP A 233 7.77 9.73 -8.88
CA ASP A 233 7.23 10.34 -7.65
C ASP A 233 6.29 11.54 -7.90
N ASP A 234 5.42 11.46 -8.90
CA ASP A 234 4.53 12.52 -9.37
C ASP A 234 3.07 12.01 -9.49
N LEU A 235 2.67 11.06 -8.63
CA LEU A 235 1.32 10.50 -8.68
C LEU A 235 0.28 11.58 -8.37
N PRO A 236 -0.70 11.83 -9.26
CA PRO A 236 -1.67 12.89 -9.06
C PRO A 236 -2.60 12.60 -7.87
N VAL A 237 -2.88 13.64 -7.10
CA VAL A 237 -3.84 13.58 -5.99
C VAL A 237 -5.10 14.36 -6.40
N ASN A 238 -6.24 13.68 -6.41
CA ASN A 238 -7.51 14.34 -6.63
C ASN A 238 -7.87 15.16 -5.38
N CYS A 239 -7.76 16.48 -5.47
CA CYS A 239 -8.11 17.39 -4.38
C CYS A 239 -8.56 18.73 -4.95
N LYS A 240 -9.33 19.49 -4.17
CA LYS A 240 -9.73 20.85 -4.50
C LYS A 240 -9.17 21.80 -3.46
N LEU A 241 -8.09 22.46 -3.82
CA LEU A 241 -7.44 23.46 -2.98
C LEU A 241 -7.52 24.83 -3.63
N GLY A 242 -7.67 25.85 -2.79
CA GLY A 242 -7.72 27.23 -3.21
C GLY A 242 -8.29 28.10 -2.12
N ASP A 243 -7.88 29.35 -2.09
CA ASP A 243 -8.29 30.29 -1.07
C ASP A 243 -7.94 31.73 -1.48
N THR A 244 -8.57 32.70 -0.83
CA THR A 244 -8.30 34.13 -1.06
C THR A 244 -7.58 34.71 0.14
N TYR A 245 -6.52 35.47 -0.13
CA TYR A 245 -5.69 36.14 0.88
C TYR A 245 -5.58 37.62 0.57
N GLN A 246 -5.25 38.41 1.59
CA GLN A 246 -5.06 39.85 1.47
C GLN A 246 -3.71 40.28 2.03
N LEU A 247 -3.10 41.31 1.45
CA LEU A 247 -2.01 42.04 2.11
C LEU A 247 -2.58 42.89 3.25
N ALA A 248 -1.87 42.90 4.38
CA ALA A 248 -2.24 43.74 5.51
C ALA A 248 -2.38 45.20 5.08
N THR A 249 -3.35 45.90 5.69
CA THR A 249 -3.46 47.35 5.57
C THR A 249 -2.39 48.03 6.43
N LYS A 250 -2.00 49.25 6.07
CA LYS A 250 -1.19 50.10 6.95
C LYS A 250 -2.00 50.53 8.17
#